data_AF-A0A838R529-F1
#
_entry.id   AF-A0A838R529-F1
#
_cell.length_a   1.000
_cell.length_b   1.000
_cell.length_c   1.000
_cell.angle_alpha   90.00
_cell.angle_beta   90.00
_cell.angle_gamma   90.00
#
_symmetry.space_group_name_H-M   'P 1'
#
loop_
_entity.id
_entity.type
_entity.pdbx_description
1 polymer ?
#
loop_
_entity_poly.entity_id
_entity_poly.type
_entity_poly.pdbx_seq_one_letter_code
_entity_poly.pdbx_strand_id
1 'polypeptide(L)'
;MRLPDLQRRLSLHAAGMGVGVVHVVECSETQAADLAGQLASTWEVRAEPWSLERPGEPPEGPIMATYFHYNDIRRRWPGRFPLVHFVAIHPDPALAARIMQLQPHAGEVVLCERDQRMAANIAADLSRVLPIGFSVQPLVAQDPAEALQQAGSNDAVLFGPRVWGLLAPAVRADRRAVEVRYILDDRDLDLVAGRMGWRRIGGEASLRRSTA
;
A
#
# COMPACT_ATOMS: atom_id res chain seq x y z
N MET A 1 15.30 28.68 12.77
CA MET A 1 14.90 27.42 13.44
C MET A 1 14.98 27.67 14.93
N ARG A 2 13.87 27.57 15.67
CA ARG A 2 13.87 27.91 17.10
C ARG A 2 14.37 26.68 17.89
N LEU A 3 15.13 26.90 18.96
CA LEU A 3 15.66 25.85 19.85
C LEU A 3 14.66 24.74 20.26
N PRO A 4 13.35 25.03 20.48
CA PRO A 4 12.35 23.99 20.76
C PRO A 4 12.17 22.97 19.62
N ASP A 5 12.33 23.39 18.36
CA ASP A 5 12.20 22.51 17.20
C ASP A 5 13.36 21.50 17.13
N LEU A 6 14.56 21.93 17.53
CA LEU A 6 15.75 21.08 17.55
C LEU A 6 15.66 20.04 18.69
N GLN A 7 15.21 20.46 19.87
CA GLN A 7 14.99 19.56 21.00
C GLN A 7 13.90 18.52 20.69
N ARG A 8 12.79 18.91 20.05
CA ARG A 8 11.76 17.95 19.62
C ARG A 8 12.30 16.92 18.62
N ARG A 9 13.15 17.35 17.66
CA ARG A 9 13.78 16.43 16.68
C ARG A 9 14.78 15.48 17.34
N LEU A 10 15.57 15.97 18.30
CA LEU A 10 16.50 15.14 19.06
C LEU A 10 15.77 14.14 19.98
N SER A 11 14.66 14.54 20.59
CA SER A 11 13.84 13.64 21.41
C SER A 11 13.16 12.54 20.58
N LEU A 12 12.75 12.82 19.34
CA LEU A 12 12.22 11.80 18.43
C LEU A 12 13.30 10.81 17.96
N HIS A 13 14.55 11.25 17.79
CA HIS A 13 15.67 10.35 17.53
C HIS A 13 16.08 9.53 18.76
N ALA A 14 16.06 10.12 19.96
CA ALA A 14 16.36 9.41 21.20
C ALA A 14 15.24 8.42 21.60
N ALA A 15 13.99 8.70 21.23
CA ALA A 15 12.86 7.77 21.38
C ALA A 15 12.94 6.55 20.45
N GLY A 16 13.92 6.50 19.53
CA GLY A 16 14.26 5.32 18.72
C GLY A 16 14.75 4.10 19.53
N MET A 17 14.74 4.15 20.87
CA MET A 17 14.99 2.98 21.73
C MET A 17 13.71 2.37 22.34
N GLY A 18 12.52 2.90 22.04
CA GLY A 18 11.24 2.27 22.35
C GLY A 18 10.47 1.97 21.06
N VAL A 19 9.84 0.80 20.96
CA VAL A 19 9.04 0.39 19.80
C VAL A 19 7.74 1.22 19.77
N GLY A 20 7.84 2.49 19.38
CA GLY A 20 6.71 3.38 19.19
C GLY A 20 5.79 2.86 18.08
N VAL A 21 4.53 3.31 18.10
CA VAL A 21 3.56 2.98 17.04
C VAL A 21 3.99 3.64 15.73
N VAL A 22 4.15 2.86 14.68
CA VAL A 22 4.37 3.34 13.31
C VAL A 22 3.01 3.57 12.66
N HIS A 23 2.73 4.80 12.23
CA HIS A 23 1.50 5.10 11.49
C HIS A 23 1.73 4.93 9.99
N VAL A 24 1.01 3.99 9.38
CA VAL A 24 1.08 3.68 7.94
C VAL A 24 0.00 4.46 7.20
N VAL A 25 0.43 5.41 6.38
CA VAL A 25 -0.43 6.40 5.73
C VAL A 25 -0.70 6.02 4.27
N GLU A 26 -1.98 5.96 3.92
CA GLU A 26 -2.46 5.60 2.59
C GLU A 26 -3.76 6.31 2.22
N CYS A 27 -4.18 6.24 0.95
CA CYS A 27 -5.38 6.93 0.48
C CYS A 27 -6.71 6.37 1.00
N SER A 28 -6.74 5.15 1.53
CA SER A 28 -7.96 4.53 2.08
C SER A 28 -7.65 3.72 3.33
N GLU A 29 -8.67 3.51 4.16
CA GLU A 29 -8.57 2.70 5.38
C GLU A 29 -8.14 1.26 5.09
N THR A 30 -8.71 0.66 4.04
CA THR A 30 -8.44 -0.73 3.68
C THR A 30 -6.98 -0.91 3.27
N GLN A 31 -6.47 -0.02 2.42
CA GLN A 31 -5.08 -0.10 1.97
C GLN A 31 -4.09 0.24 3.09
N ALA A 32 -4.40 1.24 3.93
CA ALA A 32 -3.59 1.56 5.10
C ALA A 32 -3.50 0.36 6.07
N ALA A 33 -4.62 -0.33 6.30
CA ALA A 33 -4.70 -1.49 7.18
C ALA A 33 -3.93 -2.69 6.62
N ASP A 34 -4.05 -2.97 5.32
CA ASP A 34 -3.30 -4.05 4.69
C ASP A 34 -1.79 -3.79 4.77
N LEU A 35 -1.31 -2.59 4.40
CA LEU A 35 0.12 -2.26 4.47
C LEU A 35 0.64 -2.24 5.92
N ALA A 36 -0.16 -1.79 6.89
CA ALA A 36 0.19 -1.90 8.31
C ALA A 36 0.33 -3.36 8.75
N GLY A 37 -0.59 -4.23 8.32
CA GLY A 37 -0.51 -5.67 8.56
C GLY A 37 0.73 -6.30 7.93
N GLN A 38 1.07 -5.94 6.70
CA GLN A 38 2.30 -6.40 6.03
C GLN A 38 3.54 -6.01 6.83
N LEU A 39 3.64 -4.73 7.25
CA LEU A 39 4.75 -4.23 8.07
C LEU A 39 4.86 -5.01 9.40
N ALA A 40 3.76 -5.12 10.14
CA ALA A 40 3.72 -5.80 11.45
C ALA A 40 3.93 -7.32 11.37
N SER A 41 3.66 -7.94 10.22
CA SER A 41 3.94 -9.37 9.99
C SER A 41 5.41 -9.66 9.68
N THR A 42 6.15 -8.65 9.23
CA THR A 42 7.56 -8.79 8.82
C THR A 42 8.52 -8.31 9.90
N TRP A 43 8.15 -7.26 10.65
CA TRP A 43 9.03 -6.59 11.61
C TRP A 43 8.41 -6.54 13.00
N GLU A 44 9.25 -6.57 14.03
CA GLU A 44 8.88 -6.41 15.44
C GLU A 44 8.50 -4.94 15.75
N VAL A 45 7.41 -4.48 15.12
CA VAL A 45 6.84 -3.14 15.30
C VAL A 45 5.34 -3.21 15.48
N ARG A 46 4.80 -2.26 16.24
CA ARG A 46 3.36 -1.98 16.23
C ARG A 46 3.07 -1.02 15.09
N ALA A 47 2.34 -1.47 14.08
CA ALA A 47 1.90 -0.64 12.96
C ALA A 47 0.40 -0.36 13.07
N GLU A 48 0.00 0.90 12.88
CA GLU A 48 -1.40 1.31 12.87
C GLU A 48 -1.76 2.02 11.56
N PRO A 49 -2.93 1.71 10.97
CA PRO A 49 -3.36 2.36 9.75
C PRO A 49 -3.80 3.81 9.97
N TRP A 50 -3.51 4.66 8.99
CA TRP A 50 -3.96 6.04 8.94
C TRP A 50 -4.37 6.47 7.52
N SER A 51 -5.67 6.50 7.24
CA SER A 51 -6.15 6.99 5.94
C SER A 51 -5.98 8.50 5.79
N LEU A 52 -5.59 8.95 4.60
CA LEU A 52 -5.62 10.36 4.18
C LEU A 52 -7.04 10.91 4.07
N GLU A 53 -8.07 10.08 4.12
CA GLU A 53 -9.47 10.53 4.21
C GLU A 53 -9.81 11.03 5.62
N ARG A 54 -9.05 10.62 6.65
CA ARG A 54 -9.22 11.12 8.02
C ARG A 54 -8.83 12.60 8.08
N PRO A 55 -9.55 13.43 8.85
CA PRO A 55 -9.11 14.77 9.17
C PRO A 55 -7.86 14.74 10.06
N GLY A 56 -6.96 15.71 9.88
CA GLY A 56 -5.80 15.92 10.74
C GLY A 56 -4.54 15.15 10.33
N GLU A 57 -3.58 15.12 11.26
CA GLU A 57 -2.29 14.41 11.17
C GLU A 57 -2.36 13.09 11.96
N PRO A 58 -1.56 12.06 11.59
CA PRO A 58 -1.37 10.90 12.43
C PRO A 58 -0.84 11.31 13.82
N PRO A 59 -1.11 10.52 14.88
CA PRO A 59 -0.54 10.75 16.20
C PRO A 59 0.99 10.84 16.19
N GLU A 60 1.56 11.31 17.31
CA GLU A 60 3.01 11.37 17.43
C GLU A 60 3.66 9.99 17.31
N GLY A 61 4.76 9.92 16.57
CA GLY A 61 5.44 8.67 16.22
C GLY A 61 5.99 8.71 14.80
N PRO A 62 6.72 7.65 14.39
CA PRO A 62 7.15 7.46 13.01
C PRO A 62 5.96 7.39 12.05
N ILE A 63 6.08 8.05 10.90
CA ILE A 63 5.09 7.96 9.82
C ILE A 63 5.75 7.22 8.66
N MET A 64 5.11 6.17 8.17
CA MET A 64 5.44 5.52 6.91
C MET A 64 4.35 5.84 5.89
N ALA A 65 4.72 6.16 4.66
CA ALA A 65 3.77 6.42 3.58
C ALA A 65 4.33 5.92 2.26
N THR A 66 3.49 5.80 1.24
CA THR A 66 3.97 5.41 -0.09
C THR A 66 4.35 6.60 -0.95
N TYR A 67 5.27 6.40 -1.88
CA TYR A 67 5.69 7.47 -2.81
C TYR A 67 4.54 8.04 -3.65
N PHE A 68 3.45 7.29 -3.83
CA PHE A 68 2.21 7.78 -4.46
C PHE A 68 1.64 9.01 -3.75
N HIS A 69 1.81 9.10 -2.43
CA HIS A 69 1.25 10.17 -1.60
C HIS A 69 2.23 11.26 -1.19
N TYR A 70 3.42 11.27 -1.80
CA TYR A 70 4.47 12.26 -1.50
C TYR A 70 3.94 13.70 -1.57
N ASN A 71 3.28 14.06 -2.67
CA ASN A 71 2.76 15.42 -2.88
C ASN A 71 1.55 15.75 -2.02
N ASP A 72 0.76 14.75 -1.62
CA ASP A 72 -0.42 14.96 -0.78
C ASP A 72 0.00 15.23 0.66
N ILE A 73 0.93 14.44 1.17
CA ILE A 73 1.52 14.61 2.50
C ILE A 73 2.29 15.92 2.60
N ARG A 74 3.10 16.27 1.59
CA ARG A 74 3.83 17.55 1.56
C ARG A 74 2.90 18.76 1.67
N ARG A 75 1.72 18.69 1.04
CA ARG A 75 0.71 19.76 1.05
C ARG A 75 -0.08 19.78 2.36
N ARG A 76 -0.49 18.61 2.86
CA ARG A 76 -1.33 18.48 4.05
C ARG A 76 -0.58 18.72 5.35
N TRP A 77 0.63 18.17 5.48
CA TRP A 77 1.39 18.15 6.74
C TRP A 77 2.83 18.68 6.53
N PRO A 78 3.02 19.92 6.06
CA PRO A 78 4.34 20.44 5.70
C PRO A 78 5.34 20.42 6.87
N GLY A 79 4.86 20.58 8.11
CA GLY A 79 5.70 20.51 9.32
C GLY A 79 6.14 19.08 9.69
N ARG A 80 5.33 18.06 9.36
CA ARG A 80 5.63 16.64 9.59
C ARG A 80 6.38 16.00 8.43
N PHE A 81 6.32 16.60 7.24
CA PHE A 81 6.87 16.04 6.01
C PHE A 81 8.32 15.52 6.14
N PRO A 82 9.26 16.20 6.84
CA PRO A 82 10.63 15.68 7.03
C PRO A 82 10.74 14.44 7.92
N LEU A 83 9.66 14.04 8.59
CA LEU A 83 9.58 12.88 9.49
C LEU A 83 8.91 11.66 8.83
N VAL A 84 8.52 11.78 7.55
CA VAL A 84 7.84 10.72 6.82
C VAL A 84 8.86 9.83 6.11
N HIS A 85 8.74 8.53 6.34
CA HIS A 85 9.50 7.49 5.65
C HIS A 85 8.69 7.02 4.44
N PHE A 86 9.15 7.39 3.25
CA PHE A 86 8.51 6.96 2.01
C PHE A 86 9.05 5.61 1.56
N VAL A 87 8.15 4.71 1.19
CA VAL A 87 8.45 3.37 0.66
C VAL A 87 7.71 3.16 -0.66
N ALA A 88 8.32 2.43 -1.59
CA ALA A 88 7.65 1.97 -2.79
C ALA A 88 6.65 0.84 -2.46
N ILE A 89 5.62 0.75 -3.29
CA ILE A 89 4.70 -0.39 -3.34
C ILE A 89 4.56 -0.83 -4.79
N HIS A 90 4.22 -2.09 -5.00
CA HIS A 90 3.92 -2.63 -6.32
C HIS A 90 2.75 -3.62 -6.24
N PRO A 91 2.07 -3.92 -7.37
CA PRO A 91 1.03 -4.93 -7.36
C PRO A 91 1.58 -6.28 -6.87
N ASP A 92 0.76 -7.02 -6.12
CA ASP A 92 1.09 -8.36 -5.64
C ASP A 92 1.33 -9.30 -6.84
N PRO A 93 2.52 -9.91 -6.98
CA PRO A 93 2.79 -10.86 -8.06
C PRO A 93 1.81 -12.05 -8.13
N ALA A 94 1.19 -12.43 -7.00
CA ALA A 94 0.18 -13.49 -6.95
C ALA A 94 -1.10 -13.14 -7.74
N LEU A 95 -1.33 -11.86 -8.03
CA LEU A 95 -2.48 -11.38 -8.80
C LEU A 95 -2.52 -12.01 -10.20
N ALA A 96 -1.37 -12.13 -10.86
CA ALA A 96 -1.28 -12.71 -12.21
C ALA A 96 -1.74 -14.18 -12.22
N ALA A 97 -1.28 -14.97 -11.24
CA ALA A 97 -1.68 -16.37 -11.11
C ALA A 97 -3.19 -16.51 -10.87
N ARG A 98 -3.78 -15.62 -10.06
CA ARG A 98 -5.23 -15.61 -9.81
C ARG A 98 -6.03 -15.25 -11.06
N ILE A 99 -5.56 -14.30 -11.85
CA ILE A 99 -6.20 -13.94 -13.13
C ILE A 99 -6.13 -15.12 -14.10
N MET A 100 -4.97 -15.78 -14.23
CA MET A 100 -4.81 -16.95 -15.11
C MET A 100 -5.70 -18.14 -14.72
N GLN A 101 -6.06 -18.28 -13.43
CA GLN A 101 -7.00 -19.32 -12.99
C GLN A 101 -8.44 -19.04 -13.43
N LEU A 102 -8.85 -17.77 -13.51
CA LEU A 102 -10.19 -17.36 -13.94
C LEU A 102 -10.28 -17.28 -15.47
N GLN A 103 -9.25 -16.71 -16.07
CA GLN A 103 -9.13 -16.42 -17.49
C GLN A 103 -7.79 -16.98 -18.00
N PRO A 104 -7.74 -18.27 -18.40
CA PRO A 104 -6.50 -18.95 -18.77
C PRO A 104 -5.91 -18.51 -20.11
N HIS A 105 -6.69 -17.79 -20.92
CA HIS A 105 -6.28 -17.30 -22.21
C HIS A 105 -6.03 -15.79 -22.16
N ALA A 106 -5.05 -15.35 -22.96
CA ALA A 106 -4.79 -13.94 -23.23
C ALA A 106 -6.10 -13.20 -23.58
N GLY A 107 -6.25 -11.99 -23.07
CA GLY A 107 -7.45 -11.20 -23.29
C GLY A 107 -7.48 -9.93 -22.46
N GLU A 108 -8.60 -9.24 -22.54
CA GLU A 108 -8.83 -8.02 -21.76
C GLU A 108 -9.28 -8.38 -20.34
N VAL A 109 -8.79 -7.65 -19.34
CA VAL A 109 -9.30 -7.64 -17.98
C VAL A 109 -9.79 -6.24 -17.64
N VAL A 110 -10.97 -6.15 -17.03
CA VAL A 110 -11.56 -4.86 -16.67
C VAL A 110 -11.00 -4.41 -15.32
N LEU A 111 -10.47 -3.19 -15.25
CA LEU A 111 -10.08 -2.54 -14.01
C LEU A 111 -11.11 -1.48 -13.63
N CYS A 112 -11.92 -1.77 -12.62
CA CYS A 112 -12.86 -0.82 -12.05
C CYS A 112 -12.16 0.12 -11.06
N GLU A 113 -12.28 1.42 -11.30
CA GLU A 113 -11.88 2.49 -10.36
C GLU A 113 -12.90 3.65 -10.37
N ARG A 114 -12.77 4.60 -9.45
CA ARG A 114 -13.63 5.81 -9.37
C ARG A 114 -13.01 7.06 -9.98
N ASP A 115 -11.71 7.02 -10.24
CA ASP A 115 -10.94 8.14 -10.77
C ASP A 115 -10.12 7.69 -11.98
N GLN A 116 -10.27 8.42 -13.10
CA GLN A 116 -9.63 8.09 -14.37
C GLN A 116 -8.10 8.04 -14.26
N ARG A 117 -7.51 8.99 -13.52
CA ARG A 117 -6.06 9.08 -13.38
C ARG A 117 -5.53 7.90 -12.56
N MET A 118 -6.21 7.54 -11.48
CA MET A 118 -5.84 6.37 -10.69
C MET A 118 -6.02 5.07 -11.49
N ALA A 119 -7.13 4.94 -12.23
CA ALA A 119 -7.36 3.78 -13.08
C ALA A 119 -6.22 3.60 -14.12
N ALA A 120 -5.78 4.70 -14.73
CA ALA A 120 -4.64 4.68 -15.65
C ALA A 120 -3.32 4.30 -14.96
N ASN A 121 -3.05 4.84 -13.76
CA ASN A 121 -1.85 4.50 -12.99
C ASN A 121 -1.82 3.02 -12.61
N ILE A 122 -2.91 2.50 -12.06
CA ILE A 122 -3.02 1.10 -11.67
C ILE A 122 -2.92 0.20 -12.91
N ALA A 123 -3.58 0.53 -14.01
CA ALA A 123 -3.44 -0.23 -15.26
C ALA A 123 -2.00 -0.29 -15.77
N ALA A 124 -1.26 0.82 -15.67
CA ALA A 124 0.16 0.87 -16.03
C ALA A 124 1.01 -0.01 -15.11
N ASP A 125 0.75 -0.01 -13.80
CA ASP A 125 1.45 -0.91 -12.87
C ASP A 125 1.13 -2.38 -13.15
N LEU A 126 -0.15 -2.69 -13.40
CA LEU A 126 -0.62 -4.03 -13.71
C LEU A 126 0.02 -4.59 -14.98
N SER A 127 0.27 -3.75 -15.99
CA SER A 127 0.95 -4.17 -17.22
C SER A 127 2.35 -4.76 -16.99
N ARG A 128 2.96 -4.50 -15.83
CA ARG A 128 4.28 -5.04 -15.45
C ARG A 128 4.19 -6.42 -14.79
N VAL A 129 3.05 -6.75 -14.19
CA VAL A 129 2.87 -8.03 -13.47
C VAL A 129 2.02 -9.04 -14.24
N LEU A 130 1.17 -8.57 -15.15
CA LEU A 130 0.33 -9.44 -15.96
C LEU A 130 1.15 -10.19 -17.03
N PRO A 131 0.77 -11.44 -17.36
CA PRO A 131 1.42 -12.18 -18.42
C PRO A 131 1.25 -11.50 -19.78
N ILE A 132 2.14 -11.84 -20.72
CA ILE A 132 2.03 -11.40 -22.12
C ILE A 132 0.68 -11.85 -22.70
N GLY A 133 0.02 -10.95 -23.42
CA GLY A 133 -1.27 -11.18 -24.05
C GLY A 133 -2.47 -10.69 -23.23
N PHE A 134 -2.26 -10.28 -21.97
CA PHE A 134 -3.29 -9.58 -21.22
C PHE A 134 -3.21 -8.07 -21.43
N SER A 135 -4.37 -7.43 -21.56
CA SER A 135 -4.52 -5.97 -21.54
C SER A 135 -5.45 -5.55 -20.40
N VAL A 136 -5.15 -4.43 -19.75
CA VAL A 136 -6.01 -3.87 -18.72
C VAL A 136 -6.85 -2.76 -19.34
N GLN A 137 -8.17 -2.90 -19.26
CA GLN A 137 -9.12 -1.89 -19.70
C GLN A 137 -9.69 -1.15 -18.49
N PRO A 138 -9.32 0.13 -18.30
CA PRO A 138 -9.91 0.95 -17.24
C PRO A 138 -11.41 1.15 -17.47
N LEU A 139 -12.18 0.95 -16.40
CA LEU A 139 -13.60 1.28 -16.30
C LEU A 139 -13.79 2.21 -15.10
N VAL A 140 -14.15 3.46 -15.36
CA VAL A 140 -14.51 4.40 -14.29
C VAL A 140 -16.01 4.31 -14.04
N ALA A 141 -16.40 3.77 -12.90
CA ALA A 141 -17.80 3.55 -12.54
C ALA A 141 -18.16 4.24 -11.22
N GLN A 142 -19.38 4.80 -11.15
CA GLN A 142 -19.92 5.33 -9.89
C GLN A 142 -20.43 4.21 -8.98
N ASP A 143 -21.11 3.21 -9.56
CA ASP A 143 -21.42 1.94 -8.91
C ASP A 143 -20.47 0.85 -9.40
N PRO A 144 -19.48 0.45 -8.58
CA PRO A 144 -18.54 -0.61 -8.95
C PRO A 144 -19.19 -1.97 -9.26
N ALA A 145 -20.41 -2.23 -8.77
CA ALA A 145 -21.08 -3.50 -9.02
C ALA A 145 -21.48 -3.66 -10.51
N GLU A 146 -21.65 -2.55 -11.24
CA GLU A 146 -21.95 -2.55 -12.68
C GLU A 146 -20.83 -3.22 -13.50
N ALA A 147 -19.58 -3.14 -13.05
CA ALA A 147 -18.44 -3.76 -13.72
C ALA A 147 -18.61 -5.29 -13.84
N LEU A 148 -19.19 -5.93 -12.82
CA LEU A 148 -19.46 -7.38 -12.82
C LEU A 148 -20.68 -7.77 -13.65
N GLN A 149 -21.60 -6.84 -13.88
CA GLN A 149 -22.77 -7.07 -14.75
C GLN A 149 -22.38 -7.03 -16.22
N GLN A 150 -21.39 -6.20 -16.56
CA GLN A 150 -20.85 -6.06 -17.92
C GLN A 150 -19.84 -7.15 -18.27
N ALA A 151 -19.17 -7.72 -17.27
CA ALA A 151 -18.20 -8.79 -17.45
C ALA A 151 -18.86 -10.12 -17.84
N GLY A 152 -18.21 -10.88 -18.71
CA GLY A 152 -18.58 -12.25 -19.01
C GLY A 152 -18.52 -13.15 -17.77
N SER A 153 -19.07 -14.36 -17.89
CA SER A 153 -19.16 -15.30 -16.77
C SER A 153 -17.79 -15.78 -16.28
N ASN A 154 -16.74 -15.68 -17.09
CA ASN A 154 -15.36 -16.09 -16.77
C ASN A 154 -14.36 -14.93 -16.74
N ASP A 155 -14.80 -13.70 -16.99
CA ASP A 155 -13.89 -12.56 -17.10
C ASP A 155 -13.55 -12.04 -15.71
N ALA A 156 -12.26 -11.81 -15.45
CA ALA A 156 -11.83 -11.22 -14.19
C ALA A 156 -12.14 -9.71 -14.19
N VAL A 157 -12.77 -9.24 -13.11
CA VAL A 157 -12.98 -7.82 -12.83
C VAL A 157 -12.08 -7.42 -11.69
N LEU A 158 -11.09 -6.60 -12.01
CA LEU A 158 -10.12 -6.07 -11.07
C LEU A 158 -10.68 -4.83 -10.40
N PHE A 159 -10.53 -4.72 -9.09
CA PHE A 159 -10.97 -3.56 -8.32
C PHE A 159 -9.77 -2.93 -7.61
N GLY A 160 -9.54 -1.64 -7.86
CA GLY A 160 -8.50 -0.89 -7.14
C GLY A 160 -8.78 -0.85 -5.63
N PRO A 161 -7.75 -0.64 -4.77
CA PRO A 161 -7.90 -0.73 -3.31
C PRO A 161 -9.04 0.13 -2.73
N ARG A 162 -9.20 1.36 -3.25
CA ARG A 162 -10.26 2.29 -2.83
C ARG A 162 -11.65 1.78 -3.16
N VAL A 163 -11.82 1.19 -4.33
CA VAL A 163 -13.11 0.62 -4.75
C VAL A 163 -13.39 -0.67 -3.99
N TRP A 164 -12.41 -1.54 -3.83
CA TRP A 164 -12.57 -2.81 -3.11
C TRP A 164 -13.10 -2.60 -1.68
N GLY A 165 -12.55 -1.62 -0.96
CA GLY A 165 -13.01 -1.25 0.39
C GLY A 165 -14.49 -0.84 0.47
N LEU A 166 -15.05 -0.33 -0.64
CA LEU A 166 -16.44 0.14 -0.73
C LEU A 166 -17.42 -0.94 -1.21
N LEU A 167 -16.93 -2.05 -1.77
CA LEU A 167 -17.79 -3.12 -2.26
C LEU A 167 -18.60 -3.76 -1.12
N ALA A 168 -19.87 -4.05 -1.38
CA ALA A 168 -20.67 -4.86 -0.48
C ALA A 168 -20.07 -6.29 -0.37
N PRO A 169 -20.20 -6.97 0.78
CA PRO A 169 -19.67 -8.33 0.95
C PRO A 169 -20.13 -9.33 -0.11
N ALA A 170 -21.38 -9.24 -0.56
CA ALA A 170 -21.93 -10.08 -1.62
C ALA A 170 -21.19 -9.88 -2.96
N VAL A 171 -20.77 -8.65 -3.27
CA VAL A 171 -20.01 -8.33 -4.48
C VAL A 171 -18.59 -8.85 -4.39
N ARG A 172 -17.93 -8.70 -3.22
CA ARG A 172 -16.58 -9.25 -2.98
C ARG A 172 -16.55 -10.79 -3.02
N ALA A 173 -17.69 -11.43 -2.75
CA ALA A 173 -17.83 -12.88 -2.81
C ALA A 173 -18.03 -13.42 -4.24
N ASP A 174 -18.27 -12.57 -5.25
CA ASP A 174 -18.29 -13.01 -6.65
C ASP A 174 -16.90 -13.51 -7.04
N ARG A 175 -16.82 -14.73 -7.57
CA ARG A 175 -15.55 -15.36 -7.97
C ARG A 175 -14.75 -14.53 -8.98
N ARG A 176 -15.43 -13.70 -9.77
CA ARG A 176 -14.83 -12.83 -10.79
C ARG A 176 -14.27 -11.54 -10.19
N ALA A 177 -14.69 -11.17 -8.98
CA ALA A 177 -14.21 -9.98 -8.30
C ALA A 177 -12.81 -10.24 -7.72
N VAL A 178 -11.82 -9.50 -8.22
CA VAL A 178 -10.43 -9.64 -7.81
C VAL A 178 -9.93 -8.30 -7.29
N GLU A 179 -9.44 -8.30 -6.05
CA GLU A 179 -8.76 -7.15 -5.47
C GLU A 179 -7.39 -6.95 -6.12
N VAL A 180 -7.12 -5.71 -6.56
CA VAL A 180 -5.75 -5.30 -6.88
C VAL A 180 -5.05 -4.93 -5.59
N ARG A 181 -4.39 -5.93 -4.99
CA ARG A 181 -3.57 -5.73 -3.79
C ARG A 181 -2.19 -5.21 -4.14
N TYR A 182 -1.69 -4.28 -3.34
CA TYR A 182 -0.32 -3.77 -3.43
C TYR A 182 0.49 -4.25 -2.23
N ILE A 183 1.76 -4.56 -2.44
CA ILE A 183 2.69 -4.97 -1.39
C ILE A 183 3.85 -3.99 -1.24
N LEU A 184 4.39 -3.91 -0.02
CA LEU A 184 5.57 -3.10 0.29
C LEU A 184 6.80 -3.62 -0.47
N ASP A 185 7.58 -2.72 -1.04
CA ASP A 185 8.89 -3.08 -1.61
C ASP A 185 9.87 -3.45 -0.49
N ASP A 186 10.36 -4.68 -0.50
CA ASP A 186 11.24 -5.23 0.55
C ASP A 186 12.52 -4.41 0.71
N ARG A 187 13.09 -3.89 -0.38
CA ARG A 187 14.35 -3.15 -0.34
C ARG A 187 14.16 -1.80 0.35
N ASP A 188 13.12 -1.06 -0.01
CA ASP A 188 12.80 0.19 0.67
C ASP A 188 12.46 -0.04 2.15
N LEU A 189 11.75 -1.14 2.45
CA LEU A 189 11.39 -1.51 3.80
C LEU A 189 12.61 -1.85 4.65
N ASP A 190 13.57 -2.62 4.13
CA ASP A 190 14.84 -2.92 4.78
C ASP A 190 15.64 -1.65 5.10
N LEU A 191 15.64 -0.67 4.18
CA LEU A 191 16.32 0.62 4.39
C LEU A 191 15.67 1.44 5.51
N VAL A 192 14.34 1.48 5.57
CA VAL A 192 13.61 2.14 6.66
C VAL A 192 13.86 1.41 7.97
N ALA A 193 13.71 0.09 7.99
CA ALA A 193 13.93 -0.74 9.16
C ALA A 193 15.35 -0.58 9.74
N GLY A 194 16.38 -0.57 8.88
CA GLY A 194 17.77 -0.35 9.30
C GLY A 194 18.01 1.02 9.92
N ARG A 195 17.36 2.07 9.41
CA ARG A 195 17.43 3.43 9.99
C ARG A 195 16.69 3.54 11.32
N MET A 196 15.64 2.75 11.49
CA MET A 196 14.78 2.78 12.67
C MET A 196 15.16 1.76 13.73
N GLY A 197 16.13 0.89 13.46
CA GLY A 197 16.56 -0.17 14.38
C GLY A 197 15.52 -1.29 14.56
N TRP A 198 14.65 -1.52 13.56
CA TRP A 198 13.65 -2.58 13.63
C TRP A 198 14.28 -3.95 13.46
N ARG A 199 13.72 -4.96 14.15
CA ARG A 199 14.15 -6.36 14.02
C ARG A 199 13.13 -7.14 13.20
N ARG A 200 13.60 -8.01 12.31
CA ARG A 200 12.73 -8.86 11.50
C ARG A 200 12.17 -10.00 12.34
N ILE A 201 10.89 -10.32 12.18
CA ILE A 201 10.27 -11.47 12.85
C ILE A 201 10.83 -12.76 12.24
N GLY A 202 11.26 -13.71 13.09
CA GLY A 202 11.76 -15.01 12.66
C GLY A 202 13.13 -15.00 11.96
N GLY A 203 13.77 -13.83 11.83
CA GLY A 203 15.17 -13.75 11.43
C GLY A 203 16.06 -14.10 12.61
N GLU A 204 16.78 -15.23 12.54
CA GLU A 204 17.93 -15.42 13.43
C GLU A 204 18.83 -14.18 13.30
N ALA A 205 19.38 -13.72 14.43
CA ALA A 205 20.27 -12.57 14.51
C ALA A 205 21.60 -12.84 13.76
N SER A 206 21.56 -12.98 12.44
CA SER A 206 22.70 -13.26 11.57
C SER A 206 23.42 -11.97 11.18
N LEU A 207 23.64 -11.08 12.15
CA LEU A 207 24.55 -9.96 12.04
C LEU A 207 25.41 -9.87 13.31
N ARG A 208 26.09 -10.97 13.62
CA ARG A 208 27.44 -10.90 14.18
C ARG A 208 28.40 -11.43 13.12
N ARG A 209 29.24 -10.51 12.62
CA ARG A 209 30.49 -10.68 11.82
C ARG A 209 30.41 -10.00 10.45
N SER A 210 30.78 -8.73 10.42
CA SER A 210 31.94 -8.32 9.61
C SER A 210 32.44 -6.96 10.09
N THR A 211 33.21 -6.98 11.17
CA THR A 211 34.28 -6.00 11.37
C THR A 211 35.55 -6.69 10.92
N ALA A 212 36.06 -6.28 9.76
CA ALA A 212 37.45 -6.37 9.37
C ALA A 212 37.73 -5.17 8.46
#